data_AF-A0A1J7G689-F1
#
_entry.id   AF-A0A1J7G689-F1
#
_cell.length_a   1.000
_cell.length_b   1.000
_cell.length_c   1.000
_cell.angle_alpha   90.00
_cell.angle_beta   90.00
_cell.angle_gamma   90.00
#
_symmetry.space_group_name_H-M   'P 1'
#
loop_
_entity.id
_entity.type
_entity.pdbx_description
1 polymer ?
#
loop_
_entity_poly.entity_id
_entity_poly.type
_entity_poly.pdbx_seq_one_letter_code
_entity_poly.pdbx_strand_id
1 'polypeptide(L)'
;MSSKDSCRSELRIAVRQLTDRCLYSASKWAAEQLVGIEQDPAKFTPTNTRFQRGSSSIRRKYRTHEIVTTPIAGVSYVATPVMEEDELVDGDFYLLAKSYFDCREYKRAAHVLRDQTGRKSVFLRCYALYLVSSVLMFHAKD
;
A
#
# COMPACT_ATOMS: atom_id res chain seq x y z
N MET A 1 23.97 11.39 -0.26
CA MET A 1 22.78 10.98 0.53
C MET A 1 23.28 10.03 1.61
N SER A 2 22.85 10.19 2.86
CA SER A 2 23.31 9.25 3.90
C SER A 2 22.76 7.85 3.59
N SER A 3 23.55 6.78 3.82
CA SER A 3 23.10 5.41 3.56
C SER A 3 21.80 5.07 4.31
N LYS A 4 21.55 5.73 5.45
CA LYS A 4 20.31 5.61 6.23
C LYS A 4 19.10 6.21 5.50
N ASP A 5 19.25 7.33 4.78
CA ASP A 5 18.17 7.91 3.99
C ASP A 5 17.78 7.00 2.80
N SER A 6 18.75 6.34 2.16
CA SER A 6 18.50 5.34 1.10
C SER A 6 17.72 4.15 1.65
N CYS A 7 18.20 3.54 2.73
CA CYS A 7 17.54 2.40 3.37
C CYS A 7 16.10 2.73 3.78
N ARG A 8 15.86 3.92 4.35
CA ARG A 8 14.54 4.39 4.72
C ARG A 8 13.61 4.56 3.51
N SER A 9 14.14 5.01 2.38
CA SER A 9 13.37 5.12 1.13
C SER A 9 13.00 3.74 0.56
N GLU A 10 13.93 2.80 0.59
CA GLU A 10 13.75 1.42 0.12
C GLU A 10 12.70 0.69 0.96
N LEU A 11 12.75 0.81 2.29
CA LEU A 11 11.74 0.23 3.18
C LEU A 11 10.33 0.78 2.91
N ARG A 12 10.18 2.08 2.60
CA ARG A 12 8.87 2.64 2.22
C ARG A 12 8.36 2.05 0.90
N ILE A 13 9.24 1.77 -0.05
CA ILE A 13 8.87 1.13 -1.32
C ILE A 13 8.46 -0.32 -1.04
N ALA A 14 9.24 -1.05 -0.25
CA ALA A 14 8.96 -2.44 0.12
C ALA A 14 7.61 -2.59 0.83
N VAL A 15 7.31 -1.73 1.82
CA VAL A 15 6.02 -1.75 2.54
C VAL A 15 4.84 -1.64 1.57
N ARG A 16 4.89 -0.72 0.60
CA ARG A 16 3.82 -0.58 -0.42
C ARG A 16 3.73 -1.83 -1.29
N GLN A 17 4.85 -2.28 -1.85
CA GLN A 17 4.87 -3.43 -2.76
C GLN A 17 4.41 -4.74 -2.10
N LEU A 18 4.73 -4.94 -0.83
CA LEU A 18 4.31 -6.09 -0.02
C LEU A 18 2.83 -6.00 0.34
N THR A 19 2.36 -4.80 0.72
CA THR A 19 0.95 -4.56 1.05
C THR A 19 0.04 -4.77 -0.13
N ASP A 20 0.40 -4.26 -1.32
CA ASP A 20 -0.33 -4.51 -2.55
C ASP A 20 -0.51 -6.03 -2.73
N ARG A 21 0.58 -6.79 -2.61
CA ARG A 21 0.59 -8.26 -2.75
C ARG A 21 -0.01 -9.04 -1.58
N CYS A 22 -0.59 -8.36 -0.58
CA CYS A 22 -1.19 -8.98 0.60
C CYS A 22 -0.21 -9.84 1.42
N LEU A 23 1.09 -9.53 1.35
CA LEU A 23 2.15 -10.17 2.13
C LEU A 23 2.29 -9.49 3.50
N TYR A 24 1.24 -9.60 4.31
CA TYR A 24 1.03 -8.79 5.50
C TYR A 24 2.14 -8.95 6.56
N SER A 25 2.64 -10.15 6.79
CA SER A 25 3.72 -10.37 7.77
C SER A 25 5.03 -9.68 7.36
N ALA A 26 5.40 -9.77 6.08
CA ALA A 26 6.60 -9.13 5.56
C ALA A 26 6.45 -7.59 5.52
N SER A 27 5.27 -7.10 5.11
CA SER A 27 4.96 -5.67 5.13
C SER A 27 5.06 -5.09 6.56
N LYS A 28 4.47 -5.79 7.54
CA LYS A 28 4.54 -5.43 8.96
C LYS A 28 5.99 -5.34 9.44
N TRP A 29 6.79 -6.36 9.16
CA TRP A 29 8.20 -6.37 9.54
C TRP A 29 8.97 -5.20 8.90
N ALA A 30 8.79 -4.96 7.61
CA ALA A 30 9.43 -3.83 6.93
C ALA A 30 9.01 -2.47 7.52
N ALA A 31 7.76 -2.34 7.94
CA ALA A 31 7.26 -1.14 8.61
C ALA A 31 7.84 -0.96 10.02
N GLU A 32 7.99 -2.05 10.79
CA GLU A 32 8.68 -2.04 12.08
C GLU A 32 10.13 -1.56 11.93
N GLN A 33 10.87 -2.11 10.97
CA GLN A 33 12.25 -1.66 10.67
C GLN A 33 12.30 -0.19 10.25
N LEU A 34 11.33 0.28 9.45
CA LEU A 34 11.26 1.67 8.98
C LEU A 34 11.10 2.67 10.13
N VAL A 35 10.34 2.30 11.17
CA VAL A 35 10.14 3.11 12.38
C VAL A 35 11.35 3.02 13.31
N GLY A 36 12.02 1.87 13.36
CA GLY A 36 13.19 1.63 14.20
C GLY A 36 14.50 2.27 13.72
N ILE A 37 14.59 2.70 12.46
CA ILE A 37 15.75 3.48 11.99
C ILE A 37 15.71 4.86 12.67
N GLU A 38 16.58 5.06 13.66
CA GLU A 38 16.76 6.34 14.34
C GLU A 38 16.87 7.49 13.33
N GLN A 39 15.98 8.46 13.49
CA GLN A 39 16.09 9.72 12.79
C GLN A 39 17.19 10.52 13.47
N ASP A 40 18.09 11.11 12.68
CA ASP A 40 19.14 11.99 13.17
C ASP A 40 18.58 12.95 14.24
N PRO A 41 19.05 12.90 15.50
CA PRO A 41 18.48 13.66 16.61
C PRO A 41 18.50 15.17 16.35
N ALA A 42 19.37 15.65 15.45
CA ALA A 42 19.40 17.04 15.01
C ALA A 42 18.12 17.49 14.26
N LYS A 43 17.31 16.55 13.75
CA LYS A 43 16.04 16.81 13.04
C LYS A 43 14.80 16.60 13.90
N PHE A 44 14.96 16.12 15.13
CA PHE A 44 13.86 15.80 16.03
C PHE A 44 13.79 16.82 17.17
N THR A 45 13.08 17.93 16.97
CA THR A 45 12.60 18.73 18.11
C THR A 45 11.47 17.95 18.77
N PRO A 46 11.62 17.48 20.02
CA PRO A 46 10.57 16.73 20.69
C PRO A 46 9.38 17.67 20.92
N THR A 47 8.23 17.36 20.33
CA THR A 47 6.98 18.13 20.39
C THR A 47 6.28 18.10 21.76
N ASN A 48 6.95 17.64 22.83
CA ASN A 48 6.33 17.42 24.14
C ASN A 48 6.15 18.67 25.03
N THR A 49 6.41 19.89 24.54
CA THR A 49 6.14 21.13 25.31
C THR A 49 5.08 22.03 24.68
N ARG A 50 3.98 21.45 24.16
CA ARG A 50 2.81 22.26 23.75
C ARG A 50 1.50 21.80 24.38
N PHE A 51 1.53 21.49 25.67
CA PHE A 51 0.33 21.64 26.50
C PHE A 51 0.42 22.95 27.28
N GLN A 52 -0.03 24.04 26.67
CA GLN A 52 -0.77 25.09 27.38
C GLN A 52 -1.70 25.83 26.40
N ARG A 53 -3.00 25.69 26.70
CA ARG A 53 -3.93 26.80 26.88
C ARG A 53 -4.41 27.51 25.61
N GLY A 54 -5.60 27.10 25.15
CA GLY A 54 -6.38 27.84 24.16
C GLY A 54 -7.51 27.01 23.58
N SER A 55 -8.67 27.07 24.25
CA SER A 55 -9.96 26.52 23.82
C SER A 55 -10.32 26.84 22.37
N SER A 56 -11.03 25.93 21.68
CA SER A 56 -12.41 26.17 21.18
C SER A 56 -12.91 25.10 20.18
N SER A 57 -13.99 24.44 20.61
CA SER A 57 -15.21 24.05 19.87
C SER A 57 -15.22 23.80 18.35
N ILE A 58 -15.67 22.60 17.99
CA ILE A 58 -16.82 22.29 17.10
C ILE A 58 -16.79 22.75 15.62
N ARG A 59 -16.93 21.72 14.76
CA ARG A 59 -17.49 21.68 13.38
C ARG A 59 -16.83 22.55 12.29
N ARG A 60 -16.28 21.88 11.27
CA ARG A 60 -16.88 21.84 9.92
C ARG A 60 -16.13 20.96 8.90
N LYS A 61 -16.95 20.14 8.23
CA LYS A 61 -16.95 19.77 6.80
C LYS A 61 -15.75 19.00 6.24
N TYR A 62 -16.04 17.73 5.93
CA TYR A 62 -15.55 17.02 4.76
C TYR A 62 -15.61 17.96 3.55
N ARG A 63 -14.44 18.39 3.07
CA ARG A 63 -14.30 19.16 1.85
C ARG A 63 -13.55 18.29 0.86
N THR A 64 -14.31 17.66 -0.03
CA THR A 64 -13.88 17.29 -1.37
C THR A 64 -13.15 18.48 -1.97
N HIS A 65 -11.88 18.30 -2.30
CA HIS A 65 -11.12 19.24 -3.10
C HIS A 65 -10.77 18.55 -4.40
N GLU A 66 -11.61 18.80 -5.40
CA GLU A 66 -11.16 18.92 -6.78
C GLU A 66 -10.13 20.05 -6.82
N ILE A 67 -8.98 19.78 -7.41
CA ILE A 67 -7.96 20.79 -7.72
C ILE A 67 -7.71 20.67 -9.22
N VAL A 68 -8.51 21.39 -10.01
CA VAL A 68 -8.10 21.85 -11.33
C VAL A 68 -7.16 23.03 -11.08
N THR A 69 -5.86 22.80 -11.24
CA THR A 69 -4.87 23.86 -11.41
C THR A 69 -4.09 23.57 -12.67
N THR A 70 -4.35 24.40 -13.67
CA THR A 70 -3.60 24.54 -14.92
C THR A 70 -2.09 24.67 -14.64
N PRO A 71 -1.20 23.87 -15.24
CA PRO A 71 0.23 24.14 -15.17
C PRO A 71 0.64 25.22 -16.17
N ILE A 72 1.41 26.18 -15.66
CA ILE A 72 2.10 27.22 -16.42
C ILE A 72 3.27 26.61 -17.20
N ALA A 73 3.53 27.15 -18.39
CA ALA A 73 4.51 26.66 -19.36
C ALA A 73 5.94 26.58 -18.81
N GLY A 74 6.69 25.55 -19.22
CA GLY A 74 8.15 25.61 -19.29
C GLY A 74 8.96 24.77 -18.30
N VAL A 75 8.51 23.58 -17.88
CA VAL A 75 9.36 22.62 -17.16
C VAL A 75 9.48 21.32 -17.95
N SER A 76 10.73 20.94 -18.20
CA SER A 76 11.18 19.74 -18.90
C SER A 76 10.40 18.48 -18.47
N TYR A 77 9.79 17.80 -19.44
CA TYR A 77 9.15 16.50 -19.27
C TYR A 77 10.19 15.46 -18.84
N VAL A 78 10.41 15.31 -17.54
CA VAL A 78 10.71 13.97 -17.01
C VAL A 78 9.39 13.23 -17.12
N ALA A 79 9.31 12.31 -18.07
CA ALA A 79 8.12 11.53 -18.36
C ALA A 79 7.51 11.01 -17.05
N THR A 80 6.40 11.62 -16.62
CA THR A 80 5.43 10.94 -15.77
C THR A 80 5.12 9.63 -16.48
N PRO A 81 5.37 8.45 -15.90
CA PRO A 81 4.88 7.23 -16.48
C PRO A 81 3.36 7.40 -16.54
N VAL A 82 2.86 7.62 -17.74
CA VAL A 82 1.44 7.55 -18.06
C VAL A 82 1.05 6.16 -17.58
N MET A 83 0.22 6.08 -16.55
CA MET A 83 -0.39 4.81 -16.17
C MET A 83 -1.14 4.34 -17.41
N GLU A 84 -0.61 3.31 -18.07
CA GLU A 84 -1.24 2.73 -19.25
C GLU A 84 -2.65 2.28 -18.85
N GLU A 85 -3.67 2.61 -19.65
CA GLU A 85 -5.08 2.33 -19.34
C GLU A 85 -5.35 0.83 -19.07
N ASP A 86 -4.47 -0.06 -19.53
CA ASP A 86 -4.45 -1.50 -19.20
C ASP A 86 -4.19 -1.79 -17.71
N GLU A 87 -3.42 -0.97 -16.99
CA GLU A 87 -3.30 -1.07 -15.52
C GLU A 87 -4.61 -0.69 -14.81
N LEU A 88 -5.49 0.07 -15.46
CA LEU A 88 -6.72 0.57 -14.86
C LEU A 88 -7.81 -0.51 -14.87
N VAL A 89 -7.96 -1.25 -15.97
CA VAL A 89 -8.90 -2.39 -16.07
C VAL A 89 -8.41 -3.61 -15.27
N ASP A 90 -7.13 -3.98 -15.37
CA ASP A 90 -6.52 -4.98 -14.47
C ASP A 90 -6.62 -4.52 -13.00
N GLY A 91 -6.61 -3.20 -12.79
CA GLY A 91 -6.81 -2.54 -11.50
C GLY A 91 -8.16 -2.82 -10.84
N ASP A 92 -9.27 -2.77 -11.59
CA ASP A 92 -10.62 -3.01 -11.05
C ASP A 92 -10.81 -4.47 -10.62
N PHE A 93 -10.40 -5.41 -11.47
CA PHE A 93 -10.44 -6.84 -11.15
C PHE A 93 -9.54 -7.16 -9.96
N TYR A 94 -8.36 -6.56 -9.92
CA TYR A 94 -7.44 -6.68 -8.79
C TYR A 94 -8.04 -6.13 -7.50
N LEU A 95 -8.68 -4.96 -7.53
CA LEU A 95 -9.30 -4.35 -6.37
C LEU A 95 -10.44 -5.22 -5.82
N LEU A 96 -11.28 -5.76 -6.70
CA LEU A 96 -12.32 -6.72 -6.32
C LEU A 96 -11.70 -7.98 -5.70
N ALA A 97 -10.71 -8.58 -6.35
CA ALA A 97 -10.04 -9.77 -5.85
C ALA A 97 -9.35 -9.53 -4.50
N LYS A 98 -8.75 -8.35 -4.29
CA LYS A 98 -8.17 -7.95 -3.02
C LYS A 98 -9.22 -7.85 -1.91
N SER A 99 -10.40 -7.31 -2.19
CA SER A 99 -11.49 -7.29 -1.20
C SER A 99 -11.93 -8.68 -0.77
N TYR A 100 -12.02 -9.64 -1.70
CA TYR A 100 -12.25 -11.05 -1.37
C TYR A 100 -11.08 -11.65 -0.58
N PHE A 101 -9.85 -11.33 -0.95
CA PHE A 101 -8.65 -11.81 -0.25
C PHE A 101 -8.63 -11.34 1.22
N ASP A 102 -8.98 -10.08 1.46
CA ASP A 102 -9.03 -9.46 2.78
C ASP A 102 -10.13 -10.10 3.65
N CYS A 103 -11.24 -10.52 3.04
CA CYS A 103 -12.29 -11.32 3.68
C CYS A 103 -11.95 -12.82 3.83
N ARG A 104 -10.72 -13.24 3.46
CA ARG A 104 -10.25 -14.63 3.45
C ARG A 104 -11.00 -15.56 2.48
N GLU A 105 -11.69 -15.00 1.50
CA GLU A 105 -12.42 -15.74 0.46
C GLU A 105 -11.51 -16.09 -0.72
N TYR A 106 -10.46 -16.87 -0.44
CA TYR A 106 -9.34 -17.07 -1.37
C TYR A 106 -9.75 -17.73 -2.71
N LYS A 107 -10.73 -18.64 -2.70
CA LYS A 107 -11.25 -19.26 -3.95
C LYS A 107 -11.90 -18.22 -4.87
N ARG A 108 -12.67 -17.27 -4.31
CA ARG A 108 -13.33 -16.20 -5.08
C ARG A 108 -12.31 -15.21 -5.62
N ALA A 109 -11.33 -14.82 -4.79
CA ALA A 109 -10.23 -13.96 -5.21
C ALA A 109 -9.48 -14.56 -6.42
N ALA A 110 -9.11 -15.85 -6.34
CA ALA A 110 -8.42 -16.54 -7.43
C ALA A 110 -9.27 -16.61 -8.71
N HIS A 111 -10.58 -16.84 -8.59
CA HIS A 111 -11.50 -16.95 -9.72
C HIS A 111 -11.66 -15.64 -10.50
N VAL A 112 -11.71 -14.49 -9.83
CA VAL A 112 -11.79 -13.17 -10.48
C VAL A 112 -10.52 -12.88 -11.29
N LEU A 113 -9.36 -13.34 -10.82
CA LEU A 113 -8.06 -13.09 -11.45
C LEU A 113 -7.64 -14.13 -12.50
N ARG A 114 -8.52 -15.08 -12.88
CA ARG A 114 -8.16 -16.22 -13.74
C ARG A 114 -7.71 -15.81 -15.16
N ASP A 115 -8.23 -14.70 -15.67
CA ASP A 115 -7.95 -14.21 -17.03
C ASP A 115 -7.00 -13.00 -17.02
N GLN A 116 -6.56 -12.56 -15.83
CA GLN A 116 -5.66 -11.42 -15.67
C GLN A 116 -4.20 -11.83 -15.85
N THR A 117 -3.44 -11.03 -16.60
CA THR A 117 -2.03 -11.27 -16.95
C THR A 117 -1.06 -10.38 -16.18
N GLY A 118 -1.56 -9.35 -15.49
CA GLY A 118 -0.74 -8.44 -14.70
C GLY A 118 0.04 -9.15 -13.60
N ARG A 119 1.30 -8.74 -13.40
CA ARG A 119 2.22 -9.39 -12.45
C ARG A 119 1.66 -9.44 -11.02
N LYS A 120 0.95 -8.39 -10.60
CA LYS A 120 0.30 -8.36 -9.27
C LYS A 120 -0.89 -9.31 -9.21
N SER A 121 -1.74 -9.31 -10.23
CA SER A 121 -2.92 -10.17 -10.37
C SER A 121 -2.55 -11.65 -10.41
N VAL A 122 -1.59 -12.03 -11.24
CA VAL A 122 -1.09 -13.42 -11.33
C VAL A 122 -0.49 -13.86 -10.00
N PHE A 123 0.31 -13.01 -9.34
CA PHE A 123 0.86 -13.31 -8.02
C PHE A 123 -0.26 -13.56 -7.00
N LEU A 124 -1.22 -12.64 -6.90
CA LEU A 124 -2.30 -12.73 -5.91
C LEU A 124 -3.19 -13.95 -6.16
N ARG A 125 -3.43 -14.32 -7.42
CA ARG A 125 -4.14 -15.56 -7.79
C ARG A 125 -3.42 -16.80 -7.27
N CYS A 126 -2.13 -16.94 -7.58
CA CYS A 126 -1.33 -18.09 -7.15
C CYS A 126 -1.24 -18.16 -5.63
N TYR A 127 -1.06 -17.02 -4.97
CA TYR A 127 -0.99 -16.94 -3.52
C TYR A 127 -2.33 -17.32 -2.85
N ALA A 128 -3.45 -16.85 -3.39
CA ALA A 128 -4.78 -17.24 -2.91
C ALA A 128 -5.00 -18.76 -3.06
N LEU A 129 -4.65 -19.35 -4.21
CA LEU A 129 -4.74 -20.81 -4.41
C LEU A 129 -3.87 -21.60 -3.42
N TYR A 130 -2.65 -21.13 -3.13
CA TYR A 130 -1.80 -21.72 -2.10
C TYR A 130 -2.47 -21.73 -0.72
N LEU A 131 -3.10 -20.62 -0.33
CA LEU A 131 -3.80 -20.51 0.95
C LEU A 131 -5.07 -21.38 1.04
N VAL A 132 -5.76 -21.63 -0.08
CA VAL A 132 -6.89 -22.59 -0.10
C VAL A 132 -6.40 -24.00 0.24
N SER A 133 -5.28 -24.41 -0.35
CA SER A 133 -4.71 -25.74 -0.16
C SER A 133 -4.14 -25.94 1.25
N SER A 134 -3.56 -24.90 1.85
CA SER A 134 -3.08 -24.99 3.23
C SER A 134 -4.23 -25.13 4.24
N VAL A 135 -5.38 -24.48 4.01
CA VAL A 135 -6.57 -24.62 4.85
C VAL A 135 -7.22 -26.01 4.72
N LEU A 136 -7.22 -26.61 3.52
CA LEU A 136 -7.75 -27.96 3.29
C LEU A 136 -6.93 -29.05 3.98
N MET A 137 -5.61 -28.88 4.13
CA MET A 137 -4.76 -29.86 4.82
C MET A 137 -4.96 -29.90 6.35
N PHE A 138 -5.52 -28.84 6.95
CA PHE A 138 -5.88 -28.87 8.37
C PHE A 138 -7.20 -29.59 8.62
N HIS A 139 -8.18 -29.46 7.72
CA HIS A 139 -9.49 -30.11 7.91
C HIS A 139 -9.54 -31.59 7.52
N ALA A 140 -8.55 -32.10 6.80
CA ALA A 140 -8.47 -33.52 6.42
C ALA A 140 -7.76 -34.40 7.46
N LYS A 141 -7.51 -33.88 8.68
CA LYS A 141 -6.82 -34.58 9.77
C LYS A 141 -7.69 -34.85 11.00
N ASP A 142 -8.96 -34.49 10.94
CA ASP A 142 -9.98 -34.84 11.94
C ASP A 142 -10.94 -35.88 11.35
#